data_AF-A0A9P6DZE4-F1
#
_entry.id   AF-A0A9P6DZE4-F1
#
_cell.length_a   1.000
_cell.length_b   1.000
_cell.length_c   1.000
_cell.angle_alpha   90.00
_cell.angle_beta   90.00
_cell.angle_gamma   90.00
#
_symmetry.space_group_name_H-M   'P 1'
#
loop_
_entity.id
_entity.type
_entity.pdbx_description
1 polymer ?
#
loop_
_entity_poly.entity_id
_entity_poly.type
_entity_poly.pdbx_seq_one_letter_code
_entity_poly.pdbx_strand_id
1 'polypeptide(L)'
;LQFPHSVQQLMSGEATPVLSGVLPAFQRLQNCWESHAAMHRDISCYVYEGMEWLNKYHKKAGRSPTYVIAMVLNPAIKFSFINKN
;
A
#
# COMPACT_ATOMS: atom_id res chain seq x y z
N LEU A 1 1.90 -9.26 11.70
CA LEU A 1 3.13 -8.43 11.85
C LEU A 1 4.10 -8.49 10.66
N GLN A 2 4.17 -9.57 9.87
CA GLN A 2 5.11 -9.65 8.74
C GLN A 2 4.76 -8.76 7.54
N PHE A 3 3.47 -8.53 7.28
CA PHE A 3 3.02 -7.79 6.10
C PHE A 3 3.49 -6.32 6.03
N PRO A 4 3.41 -5.51 7.11
CA PRO A 4 3.98 -4.15 7.12
C PRO A 4 5.47 -4.13 6.79
N HIS A 5 6.24 -5.07 7.32
CA HIS A 5 7.67 -5.19 7.06
C HIS A 5 7.93 -5.50 5.58
N SER A 6 7.18 -6.42 4.97
CA SER A 6 7.31 -6.71 3.53
C SER A 6 6.98 -5.50 2.66
N VAL A 7 5.97 -4.71 3.04
CA VAL A 7 5.63 -3.45 2.33
C VAL A 7 6.76 -2.43 2.49
N GLN A 8 7.29 -2.24 3.70
CA GLN A 8 8.42 -1.34 3.92
C GLN A 8 9.64 -1.76 3.09
N GLN A 9 10.00 -3.04 3.12
CA GLN A 9 11.13 -3.58 2.36
C GLN A 9 10.95 -3.38 0.85
N LEU A 10 9.74 -3.58 0.34
CA LEU A 10 9.39 -3.26 -1.04
C LEU A 10 9.67 -1.79 -1.32
N MET A 11 9.16 -0.86 -0.49
CA MET A 11 9.31 0.59 -0.70
C MET A 11 10.74 1.11 -0.56
N SER A 12 11.62 0.39 0.14
CA SER A 12 13.02 0.79 0.29
C SER A 12 13.87 0.57 -0.96
N GLY A 13 13.34 -0.06 -2.01
CA GLY A 13 14.04 -0.23 -3.29
C GLY A 13 13.83 0.95 -4.25
N GLU A 14 14.88 1.34 -4.99
CA GLU A 14 14.85 2.50 -5.90
C GLU A 14 14.65 2.14 -7.38
N ALA A 15 13.82 1.13 -7.69
CA ALA A 15 13.64 0.63 -9.06
C ALA A 15 12.22 0.84 -9.63
N THR A 16 12.07 1.00 -10.95
CA THR A 16 10.75 1.11 -11.63
C THR A 16 9.77 -0.03 -11.31
N PRO A 17 10.21 -1.31 -11.21
CA PRO A 17 9.35 -2.40 -10.75
C PRO A 17 8.80 -2.18 -9.33
N VAL A 18 9.57 -1.53 -8.45
CA VAL A 18 9.15 -1.16 -7.10
C VAL A 18 8.07 -0.06 -7.15
N LEU A 19 8.30 0.99 -7.96
CA LEU A 19 7.35 2.09 -8.17
C LEU A 19 5.97 1.58 -8.60
N SER A 20 5.94 0.58 -9.48
CA SER A 20 4.69 -0.01 -9.97
C SER A 20 3.86 -0.68 -8.86
N GLY A 21 4.51 -1.23 -7.83
CA GLY A 21 3.87 -1.96 -6.73
C GLY A 21 3.40 -1.10 -5.56
N VAL A 22 3.73 0.19 -5.52
CA VAL A 22 3.50 1.06 -4.34
C VAL A 22 2.03 1.29 -4.04
N LEU A 23 1.24 1.68 -5.03
CA LEU A 23 -0.20 1.91 -4.84
C LEU A 23 -0.95 0.63 -4.44
N PRO A 24 -0.75 -0.53 -5.11
CA PRO A 24 -1.33 -1.80 -4.68
C PRO A 24 -0.90 -2.23 -3.27
N ALA A 25 0.35 -1.99 -2.89
CA ALA A 25 0.88 -2.38 -1.59
C ALA A 25 0.26 -1.54 -0.46
N PHE A 26 0.13 -0.23 -0.65
CA PHE A 26 -0.57 0.64 0.30
C PHE A 26 -2.03 0.23 0.49
N GLN A 27 -2.76 -0.03 -0.60
CA GLN A 27 -4.15 -0.47 -0.49
C GLN A 27 -4.27 -1.81 0.25
N ARG A 28 -3.41 -2.78 -0.04
CA ARG A 28 -3.40 -4.07 0.68
C ARG A 28 -3.06 -3.90 2.16
N LEU A 29 -2.14 -3.00 2.49
CA LEU A 29 -1.77 -2.72 3.88
C LEU A 29 -2.93 -2.11 4.64
N GLN A 30 -3.66 -1.20 4.01
CA GLN A 30 -4.86 -0.59 4.59
C GLN A 30 -5.92 -1.65 4.91
N ASN A 31 -6.27 -2.52 3.96
CA ASN A 31 -7.24 -3.61 4.18
C ASN A 31 -6.80 -4.56 5.32
N CYS A 32 -5.50 -4.88 5.38
CA CYS A 32 -4.96 -5.75 6.43
C CYS A 32 -5.06 -5.09 7.82
N TRP A 33 -4.76 -3.80 7.91
CA TRP A 33 -4.84 -3.04 9.15
C TRP A 33 -6.27 -2.77 9.61
N GLU A 34 -7.20 -2.51 8.69
CA GLU A 34 -8.63 -2.41 9.00
C GLU A 34 -9.16 -3.71 9.61
N SER A 35 -8.83 -4.85 8.99
CA SER A 35 -9.20 -6.18 9.52
C SER A 35 -8.55 -6.46 10.88
N HIS A 36 -7.29 -6.07 11.07
CA HIS A 36 -6.56 -6.29 12.32
C HIS A 36 -7.07 -5.42 13.48
N ALA A 37 -7.38 -4.15 13.21
CA ALA A 37 -7.97 -3.24 14.19
C ALA A 37 -9.38 -3.69 14.62
N ALA A 38 -10.16 -4.27 13.70
CA ALA A 38 -11.46 -4.85 14.02
C ALA A 38 -11.37 -6.08 14.93
N MET A 39 -10.31 -6.89 14.77
CA MET A 39 -10.10 -8.10 15.58
C MET A 39 -9.47 -7.81 16.95
N HIS A 40 -8.68 -6.75 17.08
CA HIS A 40 -7.98 -6.39 18.31
C HIS A 40 -8.22 -4.93 18.70
N ARG A 41 -9.34 -4.67 19.41
CA ARG A 41 -9.71 -3.30 19.84
C ARG A 41 -8.65 -2.63 20.70
N ASP A 42 -7.93 -3.40 21.51
CA ASP A 42 -6.96 -2.87 22.48
C ASP A 42 -5.78 -2.14 21.83
N ILE A 43 -5.46 -2.49 20.58
CA ILE A 43 -4.39 -1.85 19.79
C ILE A 43 -4.92 -0.95 18.67
N SER A 44 -6.25 -0.85 18.53
CA SER A 44 -6.89 -0.20 17.39
C SER A 44 -6.49 1.27 17.26
N CYS A 45 -6.31 2.00 18.36
CA CYS A 45 -5.86 3.40 18.37
C CYS A 45 -4.51 3.59 17.64
N TYR A 46 -3.53 2.72 17.92
CA TYR A 46 -2.23 2.75 17.26
C TYR A 46 -2.31 2.36 15.78
N VAL A 47 -3.16 1.39 15.45
CA VAL A 47 -3.37 0.98 14.06
C VAL A 47 -4.05 2.10 13.26
N TYR A 48 -5.01 2.83 13.85
CA TYR A 48 -5.65 3.97 13.20
C TYR A 48 -4.70 5.13 12.94
N GLU A 49 -3.80 5.44 13.89
CA GLU A 49 -2.75 6.45 13.67
C GLU A 49 -1.85 6.05 12.49
N GLY A 50 -1.43 4.78 12.44
CA GLY A 50 -0.70 4.25 11.29
C GLY A 50 -1.46 4.34 9.98
N MET A 51 -2.76 4.04 9.99
CA MET A 51 -3.64 4.16 8.81
C MET A 51 -3.77 5.59 8.31
N GLU A 52 -3.76 6.59 9.19
CA GLU A 52 -3.82 8.00 8.79
C GLU A 52 -2.58 8.39 7.97
N TRP A 53 -1.39 8.01 8.45
CA TRP A 53 -0.14 8.19 7.71
C TRP A 53 -0.13 7.43 6.39
N LEU A 54 -0.58 6.17 6.41
CA LEU A 54 -0.68 5.34 5.22
C LEU A 54 -1.56 6.01 4.14
N ASN A 55 -2.70 6.56 4.52
CA ASN A 55 -3.60 7.27 3.61
C ASN A 55 -2.94 8.53 3.02
N LYS A 56 -2.18 9.28 3.84
CA LYS A 56 -1.42 10.45 3.39
C LYS A 56 -0.38 10.07 2.33
N TYR A 57 0.37 9.00 2.54
CA TYR A 57 1.36 8.51 1.58
C TYR A 57 0.72 7.92 0.33
N HIS A 58 -0.37 7.17 0.47
CA HIS A 58 -1.14 6.65 -0.67
C HIS A 58 -1.65 7.78 -1.56
N LYS A 59 -2.25 8.83 -0.98
CA LYS A 59 -2.68 10.03 -1.73
C LYS A 59 -1.51 10.74 -2.41
N LYS A 60 -0.36 10.87 -1.73
CA LYS A 60 0.83 11.51 -2.31
C LYS A 60 1.38 10.71 -3.49
N ALA A 61 1.47 9.38 -3.36
CA ALA A 61 1.89 8.49 -4.45
C ALA A 61 0.91 8.52 -5.62
N GLY A 62 -0.41 8.49 -5.36
CA GLY A 62 -1.43 8.51 -6.41
C GLY A 62 -1.50 9.82 -7.20
N ARG A 63 -1.06 10.94 -6.59
CA ARG A 63 -0.94 12.24 -7.28
C ARG A 63 0.33 12.37 -8.11
N SER A 64 1.30 11.48 -7.92
CA SER A 64 2.53 11.50 -8.71
C SER A 64 2.33 10.68 -10.00
N PRO A 65 2.47 11.31 -11.18
CA PRO A 65 2.32 10.62 -12.45
C PRO A 65 3.28 9.44 -12.57
N THR A 66 4.47 9.51 -11.97
CA THR A 66 5.49 8.46 -12.01
C THR A 66 4.99 7.14 -11.46
N TYR A 67 4.31 7.14 -10.30
CA TYR A 67 3.78 5.92 -9.70
C TYR A 67 2.60 5.36 -10.50
N VAL A 68 1.71 6.25 -10.97
CA VAL A 68 0.56 5.85 -11.80
C VAL A 68 1.02 5.25 -13.12
N ILE A 69 1.96 5.90 -13.81
CA ILE A 69 2.53 5.44 -15.08
C ILE A 69 3.30 4.14 -14.86
N ALA A 70 4.13 4.02 -13.82
CA ALA A 70 4.84 2.78 -13.51
C ALA A 70 3.87 1.61 -13.27
N MET A 71 2.77 1.84 -12.55
CA MET A 71 1.73 0.84 -12.36
C MET A 71 1.05 0.44 -13.67
N VAL A 72 0.76 1.39 -14.55
CA VAL A 72 0.12 1.12 -15.85
C VAL A 72 1.05 0.40 -16.83
N LEU A 73 2.34 0.75 -16.84
CA LEU A 73 3.37 0.15 -17.69
C LEU A 73 3.75 -1.27 -17.26
N ASN A 74 3.34 -1.71 -16.07
CA ASN A 74 3.51 -3.09 -15.62
C ASN A 74 2.15 -3.82 -15.66
N PRO A 75 1.84 -4.54 -16.76
CA PRO A 75 0.51 -5.14 -16.96
C PRO A 75 0.15 -6.13 -15.86
N ALA A 76 1.11 -6.91 -15.38
CA ALA A 76 0.90 -7.87 -14.30
C ALA A 76 0.40 -7.20 -13.02
N ILE A 77 1.01 -6.07 -12.65
CA ILE A 77 0.58 -5.29 -11.48
C ILE A 77 -0.79 -4.64 -11.75
N LYS A 78 -0.97 -3.98 -12.89
CA LYS A 78 -2.24 -3.32 -13.26
C LYS A 78 -3.42 -4.29 -13.21
N PHE A 79 -3.31 -5.45 -13.83
CA PHE A 79 -4.38 -6.45 -13.83
C PHE A 79 -4.62 -7.02 -12.43
N SER A 80 -3.57 -7.23 -11.64
CA SER A 80 -3.73 -7.68 -10.24
C SER A 80 -4.44 -6.64 -9.35
N PHE A 81 -4.29 -5.35 -9.66
CA PHE A 81 -4.94 -4.25 -8.97
C PHE A 81 -6.41 -4.11 -9.37
N ILE A 82 -6.70 -4.18 -10.68
CA ILE A 82 -8.08 -4.11 -11.19
C ILE A 82 -8.90 -5.31 -10.72
N ASN A 83 -8.38 -6.53 -10.78
CA ASN A 83 -9.13 -7.73 -10.40
C ASN A 83 -9.41 -7.86 -8.89
N LYS A 84 -8.84 -6.98 -8.05
CA LYS A 84 -9.03 -6.96 -6.59
C LYS A 84 -9.98 -5.85 -6.12
N ASN A 85 -10.32 -4.91 -7.01
CA ASN A 85 -11.28 -3.83 -6.79
C ASN A 85 -12.61 -4.21 -7.46
#